data_AF-A0A7Y5NE82-F1
#
_entry.id   AF-A0A7Y5NE82-F1
#
_cell.length_a   1.000
_cell.length_b   1.000
_cell.length_c   1.000
_cell.angle_alpha   90.00
_cell.angle_beta   90.00
_cell.angle_gamma   90.00
#
_symmetry.space_group_name_H-M   'P 1'
#
loop_
_entity.id
_entity.type
_entity.pdbx_description
1 polymer ?
#
loop_
_entity_poly.entity_id
_entity_poly.type
_entity_poly.pdbx_seq_one_letter_code
_entity_poly.pdbx_strand_id
1 'polypeptide(L)'
;EVRKVKLKVKIGLLKLPVTKTFYWGKHGAVLKNKTGFYAVRFPANMGIKAAEQWHTMNKARNFTEFKNALNIRGLPGMNIVYADKNDTIYYLDNANMPRRIRGYDWNGILPGVISSTRTLSRYQSSNGPGVATLRKRKRKLL
;
A
#
# COMPACT_ATOMS: atom_id res chain seq x y z
N GLU A 1 -20.85 7.43 6.27
CA GLU A 1 -21.67 7.64 5.05
C GLU A 1 -22.33 6.35 4.64
N VAL A 2 -23.57 6.44 4.15
CA VAL A 2 -24.34 5.32 3.65
C VAL A 2 -24.73 5.63 2.22
N ARG A 3 -24.42 4.74 1.28
CA ARG A 3 -24.71 4.93 -0.15
C ARG A 3 -25.41 3.69 -0.68
N LYS A 4 -26.46 3.85 -1.48
CA LYS A 4 -27.11 2.73 -2.18
C LYS A 4 -26.52 2.63 -3.58
N VAL A 5 -25.97 1.46 -3.92
CA VAL A 5 -25.35 1.19 -5.21
C VAL A 5 -26.15 0.11 -5.93
N LYS A 6 -26.51 0.36 -7.19
CA LYS A 6 -27.15 -0.65 -8.06
C LYS A 6 -26.05 -1.44 -8.77
N LEU A 7 -25.99 -2.74 -8.49
CA LEU A 7 -25.07 -3.68 -9.12
C LEU A 7 -25.82 -4.53 -10.13
N LYS A 8 -25.32 -4.65 -11.35
CA LYS A 8 -25.89 -5.58 -12.34
C LYS A 8 -25.27 -6.94 -12.13
N VAL A 9 -26.06 -7.91 -11.67
CA VAL A 9 -25.61 -9.28 -11.44
C VAL A 9 -26.07 -10.15 -12.59
N LYS A 10 -25.16 -10.94 -13.18
CA LYS A 10 -25.48 -11.89 -14.24
C LYS A 10 -25.91 -13.21 -13.62
N ILE A 11 -27.10 -13.69 -13.97
CA ILE A 11 -27.62 -15.02 -13.60
C ILE A 11 -28.05 -15.70 -14.90
N GLY A 12 -27.24 -16.63 -15.39
CA GLY A 12 -27.44 -17.25 -16.71
C GLY A 12 -27.37 -16.23 -17.86
N LEU A 13 -28.39 -16.20 -18.71
CA LEU A 13 -28.51 -15.23 -19.80
C LEU A 13 -29.06 -13.85 -19.36
N LEU A 14 -29.60 -13.72 -18.15
CA LEU A 14 -30.25 -12.50 -17.66
C LEU A 14 -29.31 -11.65 -16.78
N LYS A 15 -29.44 -10.32 -16.87
CA LYS A 15 -28.72 -9.34 -16.02
C LYS A 15 -29.72 -8.59 -15.13
N LEU A 16 -29.81 -8.95 -13.85
CA LEU A 16 -30.74 -8.34 -12.91
C LEU A 16 -30.05 -7.22 -12.09
N PRO A 17 -30.68 -6.04 -11.92
CA PRO A 17 -30.15 -4.99 -11.05
C PRO A 17 -30.45 -5.29 -9.58
N VAL A 18 -29.42 -5.49 -8.78
CA VAL A 18 -29.51 -5.68 -7.32
C VAL A 18 -29.03 -4.42 -6.63
N THR A 19 -29.84 -3.84 -5.75
CA THR A 19 -29.43 -2.70 -4.93
C THR A 19 -28.73 -3.20 -3.67
N LYS A 20 -27.52 -2.72 -3.39
CA LYS A 20 -26.78 -3.00 -2.16
C LYS A 20 -26.43 -1.70 -1.44
N THR A 21 -26.52 -1.73 -0.12
CA THR A 21 -26.11 -0.62 0.74
C THR A 21 -24.62 -0.73 1.04
N PHE A 22 -23.87 0.30 0.68
CA PHE A 22 -22.46 0.47 0.95
C PHE A 22 -22.26 1.43 2.13
N TYR A 23 -21.38 1.06 3.06
CA TYR A 23 -21.09 1.81 4.27
C TYR A 23 -19.64 2.29 4.23
N TRP A 24 -19.43 3.56 4.54
CA TRP A 24 -18.10 4.16 4.66
C TRP A 24 -17.97 4.85 6.01
N GLY A 25 -17.01 4.43 6.81
CA GLY A 25 -16.72 4.98 8.14
C GLY A 25 -15.50 5.89 8.12
N LYS A 26 -15.19 6.48 9.28
CA LYS A 26 -13.97 7.29 9.47
C LYS A 26 -12.68 6.51 9.19
N HIS A 27 -12.72 5.19 9.40
CA HIS A 27 -11.55 4.31 9.23
C HIS A 27 -11.40 3.76 7.80
N GLY A 28 -12.49 3.67 7.02
CA GLY A 28 -12.50 3.12 5.66
C GLY A 28 -13.83 2.47 5.29
N ALA A 29 -13.79 1.55 4.33
CA ALA A 29 -14.96 0.76 3.92
C ALA A 29 -15.47 -0.09 5.09
N VAL A 30 -16.80 -0.15 5.28
CA VAL A 30 -17.41 -0.88 6.38
C VAL A 30 -18.16 -2.10 5.86
N LEU A 31 -17.83 -3.25 6.42
CA LEU A 31 -18.48 -4.53 6.18
C LEU A 31 -19.55 -4.77 7.25
N LYS A 32 -20.78 -5.06 6.82
CA LYS A 32 -21.87 -5.48 7.69
C LYS A 32 -21.92 -7.02 7.71
N ASN A 33 -21.80 -7.60 8.89
CA ASN A 33 -21.94 -9.04 9.13
C ASN A 33 -23.01 -9.32 10.21
N LYS A 34 -23.33 -10.59 10.46
CA LYS A 34 -24.29 -11.02 11.51
C LYS A 34 -23.91 -10.51 12.91
N THR A 35 -22.61 -10.38 13.18
CA THR A 35 -22.06 -9.95 14.47
C THR A 35 -21.90 -8.43 14.61
N GLY A 36 -22.13 -7.65 13.56
CA GLY A 36 -22.02 -6.18 13.60
C GLY A 36 -21.37 -5.56 12.37
N PHE A 37 -20.77 -4.37 12.57
CA PHE A 37 -20.15 -3.57 11.52
C PHE A 37 -18.65 -3.43 11.77
N TYR A 38 -17.84 -3.73 10.75
CA TYR A 38 -16.37 -3.71 10.84
C TYR A 38 -15.79 -2.81 9.75
N ALA A 39 -14.96 -1.85 10.14
CA ALA A 39 -14.26 -0.99 9.19
C ALA A 39 -12.92 -1.60 8.79
N VAL A 40 -12.66 -1.67 7.48
CA VAL A 40 -11.41 -2.18 6.92
C VAL A 40 -10.56 -1.02 6.41
N ARG A 41 -9.31 -0.97 6.87
CA ARG A 41 -8.33 0.06 6.51
C ARG A 41 -7.00 -0.57 6.15
N PHE A 42 -6.51 -0.31 4.94
CA PHE A 42 -5.16 -0.69 4.53
C PHE A 42 -4.56 0.36 3.59
N PRO A 43 -3.22 0.50 3.54
CA PRO A 43 -2.53 1.56 2.80
C PRO A 43 -2.93 1.67 1.32
N ALA A 44 -3.12 0.53 0.64
CA ALA A 44 -3.48 0.47 -0.77
C ALA A 44 -4.91 0.99 -1.06
N ASN A 45 -5.81 0.92 -0.07
CA ASN A 45 -7.17 1.46 -0.20
C ASN A 45 -7.23 2.99 -0.05
N MET A 46 -6.17 3.60 0.48
CA MET A 46 -6.17 5.00 0.88
C MET A 46 -5.48 5.93 -0.13
N GLY A 47 -5.09 5.43 -1.30
CA GLY A 47 -4.48 6.25 -2.35
C GLY A 47 -4.31 5.50 -3.66
N ILE A 48 -4.27 6.25 -4.76
CA ILE A 48 -4.19 5.73 -6.14
C ILE A 48 -2.83 5.94 -6.81
N LYS A 49 -1.80 6.26 -6.03
CA LYS A 49 -0.48 6.68 -6.53
C LYS A 49 0.41 5.54 -7.04
N ALA A 50 -0.04 4.29 -6.92
CA ALA A 50 0.77 3.14 -7.33
C ALA A 50 1.12 3.18 -8.82
N ALA A 51 0.16 3.53 -9.68
CA ALA A 51 0.36 3.62 -11.13
C ALA A 51 1.34 4.74 -11.50
N GLU A 52 1.18 5.92 -10.88
CA GLU A 52 2.09 7.05 -11.06
C GLU A 52 3.52 6.68 -10.63
N GLN A 53 3.67 6.09 -9.44
CA GLN A 53 4.99 5.67 -8.95
C GLN A 53 5.66 4.67 -9.90
N TRP A 54 4.93 3.65 -10.36
CA TRP A 54 5.45 2.69 -11.33
C TRP A 54 5.90 3.35 -12.62
N HIS A 55 5.09 4.27 -13.14
CA HIS A 55 5.42 4.99 -14.36
C HIS A 55 6.69 5.81 -14.19
N THR A 56 6.79 6.60 -13.12
CA THR A 56 7.97 7.44 -12.85
C THR A 56 9.22 6.60 -12.60
N MET A 57 9.12 5.48 -11.88
CA MET A 57 10.24 4.54 -11.68
C MET A 57 10.74 3.97 -13.01
N ASN A 58 9.84 3.53 -13.88
CA ASN A 58 10.20 2.95 -15.18
C ASN A 58 10.76 3.98 -16.17
N LYS A 59 10.41 5.25 -16.02
CA LYS A 59 10.91 6.35 -16.85
C LYS A 59 12.20 6.98 -16.34
N ALA A 60 12.65 6.61 -15.14
CA ALA A 60 13.88 7.12 -14.55
C ALA A 60 15.10 6.78 -15.41
N ARG A 61 15.93 7.79 -15.69
CA ARG A 61 17.11 7.65 -16.55
C ARG A 61 18.38 7.29 -15.79
N ASN A 62 18.36 7.42 -14.47
CA ASN A 62 19.49 7.17 -13.58
C ASN A 62 19.01 6.80 -12.18
N PHE A 63 19.93 6.31 -11.35
CA PHE A 63 19.63 5.88 -9.99
C PHE A 63 19.04 7.00 -9.11
N THR A 64 19.47 8.25 -9.30
CA THR A 64 18.96 9.39 -8.51
C THR A 64 17.49 9.65 -8.80
N GLU A 65 17.10 9.69 -10.07
CA GLU A 65 15.70 9.82 -10.48
C GLU A 65 14.85 8.65 -9.97
N PHE A 66 15.38 7.42 -10.07
CA PHE A 66 14.71 6.24 -9.54
C PHE A 66 14.48 6.35 -8.04
N LYS A 67 15.50 6.76 -7.28
CA LYS A 67 15.42 6.98 -5.82
C LYS A 67 14.42 8.07 -5.46
N ASN A 68 14.33 9.14 -6.26
CA ASN A 68 13.33 10.18 -6.08
C ASN A 68 11.91 9.67 -6.35
N ALA A 69 11.72 8.82 -7.36
CA ALA A 69 10.42 8.19 -7.66
C ALA A 69 9.91 7.32 -6.50
N LEU A 70 10.80 6.68 -5.74
CA LEU A 70 10.43 5.90 -4.56
C LEU A 70 9.78 6.75 -3.44
N ASN A 71 10.02 8.07 -3.41
CA ASN A 71 9.42 8.96 -2.43
C ASN A 71 7.90 9.19 -2.66
N ILE A 72 7.36 8.80 -3.81
CA ILE A 72 5.91 8.87 -4.10
C ILE A 72 5.11 7.99 -3.13
N ARG A 73 5.68 6.87 -2.66
CA ARG A 73 5.11 5.97 -1.64
C ARG A 73 3.70 5.47 -1.96
N GLY A 74 3.40 5.27 -3.24
CA GLY A 74 2.21 4.61 -3.75
C GLY A 74 2.24 3.08 -3.62
N LEU A 75 3.42 2.46 -3.58
CA LEU A 75 3.56 0.99 -3.47
C LEU A 75 3.47 0.54 -2.00
N PRO A 76 2.49 -0.32 -1.63
CA PRO A 76 2.17 -0.60 -0.24
C PRO A 76 3.03 -1.68 0.44
N GLY A 77 3.66 -2.59 -0.32
CA GLY A 77 4.40 -3.73 0.25
C GLY A 77 5.01 -4.60 -0.83
N MET A 78 6.22 -4.27 -1.28
CA MET A 78 6.91 -4.92 -2.40
C MET A 78 8.42 -4.84 -2.25
N ASN A 79 9.12 -5.87 -2.70
CA ASN A 79 10.55 -5.81 -2.91
C ASN A 79 10.84 -5.16 -4.26
N ILE A 80 11.70 -4.15 -4.25
CA ILE A 80 12.05 -3.36 -5.43
C ILE A 80 13.54 -3.56 -5.71
N VAL A 81 13.83 -4.05 -6.92
CA VAL A 81 15.20 -4.21 -7.42
C VAL A 81 15.41 -3.21 -8.55
N TYR A 82 16.56 -2.56 -8.56
CA TYR A 82 17.02 -1.68 -9.63
C TYR A 82 18.39 -2.14 -10.11
N ALA A 83 18.58 -2.09 -11.43
CA ALA A 83 19.87 -2.29 -12.07
C ALA A 83 19.99 -1.31 -13.25
N ASP A 84 21.19 -0.76 -13.47
CA ASP A 84 21.47 0.10 -14.61
C ASP A 84 22.77 -0.25 -15.35
N LYS A 85 22.97 0.39 -16.51
CA LYS A 85 24.18 0.24 -17.32
C LYS A 85 25.46 0.75 -16.66
N ASN A 86 25.36 1.46 -15.53
CA ASN A 86 26.50 2.02 -14.79
C ASN A 86 26.95 1.09 -13.66
N ASP A 87 26.64 -0.20 -13.76
CA ASP A 87 26.90 -1.24 -12.74
C ASP A 87 26.28 -0.90 -11.36
N THR A 88 25.21 -0.11 -11.33
CA THR A 88 24.47 0.17 -10.09
C THR A 88 23.42 -0.90 -9.89
N ILE A 89 23.48 -1.61 -8.76
CA ILE A 89 22.41 -2.52 -8.31
C ILE A 89 21.90 -2.03 -6.97
N TYR A 90 20.58 -1.99 -6.81
CA TYR A 90 19.94 -1.54 -5.60
C TYR A 90 18.75 -2.43 -5.25
N TYR A 91 18.63 -2.76 -3.98
CA TYR A 91 17.51 -3.50 -3.42
C TYR A 91 16.84 -2.69 -2.32
N LEU A 92 15.51 -2.66 -2.33
CA LEU A 92 14.68 -2.07 -1.31
C LEU A 92 13.55 -3.03 -0.96
N ASP A 93 13.54 -3.51 0.28
CA ASP A 93 12.34 -4.06 0.90
C ASP A 93 11.42 -2.90 1.31
N ASN A 94 10.44 -2.59 0.45
CA ASN A 94 9.52 -1.49 0.67
C ASN A 94 8.23 -1.98 1.33
N ALA A 95 7.92 -1.41 2.50
CA ALA A 95 6.65 -1.62 3.18
C ALA A 95 6.05 -0.30 3.65
N ASN A 96 4.76 -0.11 3.37
CA ASN A 96 3.98 1.06 3.76
C ASN A 96 3.20 0.74 5.04
N MET A 97 3.92 0.52 6.13
CA MET A 97 3.32 0.05 7.38
C MET A 97 2.81 1.22 8.22
N PRO A 98 1.60 1.16 8.80
CA PRO A 98 1.18 2.16 9.77
C PRO A 98 1.99 2.05 11.07
N ARG A 99 2.34 3.19 11.67
CA ARG A 99 2.98 3.24 12.98
C ARG A 99 1.98 2.85 14.07
N ARG A 100 2.07 1.61 14.54
CA ARG A 100 1.17 1.03 15.55
C ARG A 100 1.42 1.60 16.95
N ILE A 101 0.35 1.91 17.68
CA ILE A 101 0.40 2.29 19.11
C ILE A 101 0.50 1.01 19.96
N ARG A 102 1.28 1.06 21.04
CA ARG A 102 1.41 -0.04 22.01
C ARG A 102 0.12 -0.24 22.81
N GLY A 103 -0.10 -1.44 23.33
CA GLY A 103 -1.26 -1.77 24.17
C GLY A 103 -2.51 -2.24 23.43
N TYR A 104 -2.41 -2.48 22.11
CA TYR A 104 -3.47 -3.09 21.31
C TYR A 104 -2.95 -4.33 20.58
N ASP A 105 -3.80 -5.35 20.45
CA ASP A 105 -3.55 -6.46 19.55
C ASP A 105 -3.93 -6.07 18.11
N TRP A 106 -2.92 -5.86 17.28
CA TRP A 106 -3.08 -5.46 15.87
C TRP A 106 -3.39 -6.63 14.93
N ASN A 107 -3.38 -7.86 15.44
CA ASN A 107 -3.83 -9.05 14.69
C ASN A 107 -5.33 -9.30 14.87
N GLY A 108 -5.95 -8.67 15.87
CA GLY A 108 -7.38 -8.80 16.18
C GLY A 108 -8.24 -7.63 15.71
N ILE A 109 -9.49 -7.63 16.16
CA ILE A 109 -10.45 -6.54 15.92
C ILE A 109 -10.12 -5.38 16.87
N LEU A 110 -9.85 -4.21 16.29
CA LEU A 110 -9.54 -3.01 17.06
C LEU A 110 -10.81 -2.23 17.44
N PRO A 111 -10.84 -1.58 18.62
CA PRO A 111 -11.92 -0.68 19.00
C PRO A 111 -12.05 0.49 18.01
N GLY A 112 -13.18 0.58 17.31
CA GLY A 112 -13.43 1.59 16.29
C GLY A 112 -13.71 3.01 16.81
N VAL A 113 -13.88 3.18 18.13
CA VAL A 113 -14.23 4.44 18.80
C VAL A 113 -13.03 5.36 19.07
N ILE A 114 -11.82 4.82 19.06
CA ILE A 114 -10.66 5.58 19.53
C ILE A 114 -9.96 6.25 18.35
N SER A 115 -9.87 7.58 18.35
CA SER A 115 -9.15 8.36 17.33
C SER A 115 -7.67 7.95 17.22
N SER A 116 -7.09 7.38 18.28
CA SER A 116 -5.70 6.92 18.33
C SER A 116 -5.45 5.67 17.48
N THR A 117 -6.44 4.82 17.19
CA THR A 117 -6.27 3.70 16.23
C THR A 117 -6.21 4.20 14.77
N ARG A 118 -6.46 5.50 14.54
CA ARG A 118 -6.23 6.16 13.26
C ARG A 118 -4.74 6.41 13.06
N THR A 119 -4.01 5.37 12.70
CA THR A 119 -2.62 5.49 12.29
C THR A 119 -2.52 6.17 10.93
N LEU A 120 -2.28 7.48 10.95
CA LEU A 120 -1.94 8.30 9.78
C LEU A 120 -0.43 8.26 9.46
N SER A 121 0.40 7.95 10.47
CA SER A 121 1.84 7.90 10.32
C SER A 121 2.25 6.61 9.62
N ARG A 122 2.85 6.74 8.43
CA ARG A 122 3.46 5.64 7.68
C ARG A 122 4.91 5.50 8.13
N TYR A 123 5.31 4.30 8.54
CA TYR A 123 6.69 3.92 8.79
C TYR A 123 7.37 3.58 7.46
N GLN A 124 8.62 4.02 7.28
CA GLN A 124 9.44 3.75 6.11
C GLN A 124 10.51 2.71 6.47
N SER A 125 10.63 1.65 5.68
CA SER A 125 11.71 0.66 5.78
C SER A 125 13.08 1.19 5.33
N SER A 126 13.26 2.50 5.12
CA SER A 126 14.59 3.05 4.77
C SER A 126 15.61 2.88 5.89
N ASN A 127 15.14 2.67 7.13
CA ASN A 127 15.97 2.42 8.32
C ASN A 127 15.63 1.07 9.00
N GLY A 128 14.92 0.16 8.32
CA GLY A 128 14.67 -1.23 8.75
C GLY A 128 15.64 -2.20 8.06
N PRO A 129 15.82 -3.43 8.57
CA PRO A 129 16.87 -4.34 8.11
C PRO A 129 16.58 -4.75 6.65
N GLY A 130 17.40 -4.29 5.70
CA GLY A 130 17.28 -4.74 4.31
C GLY A 130 17.73 -3.79 3.20
N VAL A 131 18.19 -2.57 3.47
CA VAL A 131 18.75 -1.71 2.40
C VAL A 131 20.16 -2.20 2.02
N ALA A 132 20.24 -3.18 1.13
CA ALA A 132 21.50 -3.61 0.53
C ALA A 132 21.75 -2.80 -0.75
N THR A 133 22.63 -1.79 -0.65
CA THR A 133 23.21 -1.16 -1.85
C THR A 133 24.48 -1.92 -2.22
N LEU A 134 24.36 -2.93 -3.08
CA LEU A 134 25.51 -3.66 -3.60
C LEU A 134 26.06 -2.91 -4.82
N ARG A 135 27.04 -2.04 -4.58
CA ARG A 135 27.81 -1.43 -5.67
C ARG A 135 28.91 -2.42 -6.06
N LYS A 136 28.76 -3.13 -7.18
CA LYS A 136 29.88 -3.88 -7.78
C LYS A 136 30.92 -2.84 -8.23
N ARG A 137 31.86 -2.46 -7.35
CA ARG A 137 33.13 -1.91 -7.82
C ARG A 137 33.81 -3.05 -8.56
N LYS A 138 33.99 -2.93 -9.88
CA LYS A 138 34.98 -3.75 -10.59
C LYS A 138 36.30 -3.59 -9.82
N ARG A 139 36.66 -4.59 -9.00
CA ARG A 139 38.07 -4.81 -8.70
C ARG A 139 38.69 -5.06 -10.07
N LYS A 140 39.47 -4.09 -10.53
CA LYS A 140 40.39 -4.25 -11.64
C LYS A 140 41.31 -5.39 -11.19
N LEU A 141 41.00 -6.61 -11.60
CA LEU A 141 41.97 -7.70 -11.57
C LEU A 141 42.96 -7.33 -12.69
N LEU A 142 44.10 -6.78 -12.24
CA LEU A 142 45.35 -6.81 -13.01
C LEU A 142 45.72 -8.27 -13.25
#